data_AF-A0AAW7M236-F1
#
_entry.id   AF-A0AAW7M236-F1
#
_cell.length_a   1.000
_cell.length_b   1.000
_cell.length_c   1.000
_cell.angle_alpha   90.00
_cell.angle_beta   90.00
_cell.angle_gamma   90.00
#
_symmetry.space_group_name_H-M   'P 1'
#
loop_
_entity.id
_entity.type
_entity.pdbx_description
1 polymer ?
#
loop_
_entity_poly.entity_id
_entity_poly.type
_entity_poly.pdbx_seq_one_letter_code
_entity_poly.pdbx_strand_id
1 'polypeptide(L)'
;MALLLYPVATAAALVGAHESAGDGDMSDALVFGLAAMFLVVWGSAMGFRARVVLEGDELVVRNVFVSHRCAAGAVRAVRSQGEARLVIELVDGRELKCWAIQATNLMLMLGRATRVDKVAGELRTALADVSPVDGPVVVAREWTGASWHAVALIALYGWAIVRAFGI
;
A
#
# COMPACT_ATOMS: atom_id res chain seq x y z
N MET A 1 2.64 4.36 -3.33
CA MET A 1 3.55 3.19 -3.49
C MET A 1 3.65 2.70 -4.93
N ALA A 2 2.56 2.70 -5.71
CA ALA A 2 2.59 2.33 -7.14
C ALA A 2 3.58 3.15 -8.00
N LEU A 3 3.82 4.42 -7.67
CA LEU A 3 4.74 5.30 -8.41
C LEU A 3 6.22 4.88 -8.35
N LEU A 4 6.67 4.13 -7.32
CA LEU A 4 8.05 3.65 -7.23
C LEU A 4 8.28 2.38 -8.05
N LEU A 5 7.22 1.65 -8.41
CA LEU A 5 7.32 0.43 -9.21
C LEU A 5 7.52 0.74 -10.71
N TYR A 6 7.03 1.89 -11.17
CA TYR A 6 7.23 2.36 -12.53
C TYR A 6 8.71 2.57 -12.90
N PRO A 7 9.52 3.36 -12.17
CA PRO A 7 10.93 3.57 -12.53
C PRO A 7 11.74 2.27 -12.44
N VAL A 8 11.40 1.36 -11.53
CA VAL A 8 12.03 0.04 -11.41
C VAL A 8 11.68 -0.85 -12.59
N ALA A 9 10.40 -0.91 -12.98
CA ALA A 9 9.94 -1.63 -14.17
C ALA A 9 10.56 -1.07 -15.46
N THR A 10 10.65 0.26 -15.58
CA THR A 10 11.33 0.94 -16.70
C THR A 10 12.82 0.64 -16.71
N ALA A 11 13.50 0.67 -15.56
CA ALA A 11 14.92 0.32 -15.47
C ALA A 11 15.18 -1.13 -15.89
N ALA A 12 14.36 -2.08 -15.42
CA ALA A 12 14.45 -3.49 -15.80
C ALA A 12 14.24 -3.69 -17.32
N ALA A 13 13.24 -3.02 -17.90
CA ALA A 13 13.00 -3.06 -19.34
C ALA A 13 14.14 -2.44 -20.16
N LEU A 14 14.74 -1.34 -19.69
CA LEU A 14 15.88 -0.69 -20.34
C LEU A 14 17.16 -1.54 -20.26
N VAL A 15 17.41 -2.21 -19.13
CA VAL A 15 18.52 -3.15 -18.98
C VAL A 15 18.36 -4.34 -19.93
N GLY A 16 17.17 -4.97 -19.96
CA GLY A 16 16.90 -6.06 -20.89
C GLY A 16 17.03 -5.65 -22.36
N ALA A 17 16.59 -4.45 -22.71
CA ALA A 17 16.76 -3.90 -24.06
C ALA A 17 18.23 -3.63 -24.41
N HIS A 18 19.06 -3.19 -23.46
CA HIS A 18 20.48 -2.98 -23.67
C HIS A 18 21.24 -4.30 -23.88
N GLU A 19 20.98 -5.31 -23.05
CA GLU A 19 21.64 -6.63 -23.16
C GLU A 19 21.29 -7.31 -24.49
N SER A 20 20.02 -7.24 -24.89
CA SER A 20 19.52 -7.84 -26.15
C SER A 20 20.04 -7.16 -27.41
N ALA A 21 20.53 -5.91 -27.31
CA ALA A 21 21.04 -5.16 -28.45
C ALA A 21 22.41 -5.68 -28.96
N GLY A 22 23.12 -6.46 -28.13
CA GLY A 22 24.43 -7.03 -28.48
C GLY A 22 24.34 -8.35 -29.27
N ASP A 23 23.41 -9.23 -28.89
CA ASP A 23 23.39 -10.63 -29.35
C ASP A 23 22.25 -10.97 -30.32
N GLY A 24 21.32 -10.04 -30.56
CA GLY A 24 20.18 -10.27 -31.46
C GLY A 24 19.12 -11.26 -30.93
N ASP A 25 19.33 -11.82 -29.74
CA ASP A 25 18.33 -12.61 -29.03
C ASP A 25 17.39 -11.69 -28.25
N MET A 26 16.12 -11.65 -28.66
CA MET A 26 15.06 -10.87 -28.00
C MET A 26 14.47 -11.55 -26.77
N SER A 27 14.89 -12.78 -26.45
CA SER A 27 14.32 -13.56 -25.35
C SER A 27 14.48 -12.85 -24.00
N ASP A 28 15.64 -12.24 -23.74
CA ASP A 28 15.91 -11.52 -22.50
C ASP A 28 15.09 -10.21 -22.41
N ALA A 29 15.05 -9.40 -23.47
CA ALA A 29 14.19 -8.21 -23.51
C ALA A 29 12.71 -8.53 -23.27
N LEU A 30 12.21 -9.66 -23.81
CA LEU A 30 10.84 -10.13 -23.57
C LEU A 30 10.61 -10.54 -22.12
N VAL A 31 11.53 -11.31 -21.53
CA VAL A 31 11.44 -11.72 -20.12
C VAL A 31 11.43 -10.51 -19.19
N PHE A 32 12.34 -9.56 -19.41
CA PHE A 32 12.40 -8.33 -18.60
C PHE A 32 11.17 -7.43 -18.81
N GLY A 33 10.68 -7.28 -20.04
CA GLY A 33 9.47 -6.51 -20.35
C GLY A 33 8.21 -7.11 -19.70
N LEU A 34 8.06 -8.44 -19.74
CA LEU A 34 6.96 -9.15 -19.08
C LEU A 34 7.04 -9.04 -17.56
N ALA A 35 8.24 -9.18 -16.98
CA ALA A 35 8.44 -9.00 -15.54
C ALA A 35 8.10 -7.56 -15.11
N ALA A 36 8.53 -6.56 -15.87
CA ALA A 36 8.23 -5.15 -15.65
C ALA A 36 6.71 -4.86 -15.71
N MET A 37 6.02 -5.36 -16.74
CA MET A 37 4.57 -5.23 -16.87
C MET A 37 3.84 -5.90 -15.70
N PHE A 38 4.25 -7.11 -15.33
CA PHE A 38 3.64 -7.86 -14.23
C PHE A 38 3.82 -7.14 -12.88
N LEU A 39 4.97 -6.49 -12.63
CA LEU A 39 5.19 -5.66 -11.44
C LEU A 39 4.24 -4.47 -11.35
N VAL A 40 4.04 -3.76 -12.46
CA VAL A 40 3.14 -2.61 -12.51
C VAL A 40 1.71 -3.05 -12.24
N VAL A 41 1.26 -4.13 -12.88
CA VAL A 41 -0.07 -4.70 -12.66
C VAL A 41 -0.23 -5.19 -11.22
N TRP A 42 0.74 -5.94 -10.70
CA TRP A 42 0.71 -6.49 -9.34
C TRP A 42 0.75 -5.42 -8.25
N GLY A 43 1.65 -4.45 -8.35
CA GLY A 43 1.73 -3.37 -7.37
C GLY A 43 0.51 -2.46 -7.40
N SER A 44 -0.09 -2.29 -8.56
CA SER A 44 -1.39 -1.63 -8.68
C SER A 44 -2.46 -2.46 -7.97
N ALA A 45 -2.57 -3.77 -8.26
CA ALA A 45 -3.51 -4.70 -7.65
C ALA A 45 -3.38 -4.81 -6.12
N MET A 46 -2.16 -4.84 -5.58
CA MET A 46 -1.89 -4.86 -4.14
C MET A 46 -2.20 -3.51 -3.49
N GLY A 47 -1.93 -2.40 -4.18
CA GLY A 47 -2.36 -1.07 -3.75
C GLY A 47 -3.88 -0.97 -3.59
N PHE A 48 -4.65 -1.65 -4.44
CA PHE A 48 -6.12 -1.68 -4.36
C PHE A 48 -6.69 -2.53 -3.21
N ARG A 49 -5.87 -3.36 -2.55
CA ARG A 49 -6.32 -4.17 -1.40
C ARG A 49 -6.32 -3.42 -0.08
N ALA A 50 -5.56 -2.33 -0.02
CA ALA A 50 -5.47 -1.55 1.20
C ALA A 50 -6.79 -0.80 1.41
N ARG A 51 -7.42 -1.00 2.57
CA ARG A 51 -8.74 -0.45 2.90
C ARG A 51 -8.88 -0.24 4.40
N VAL A 52 -9.74 0.69 4.78
CA VAL A 52 -10.21 0.86 6.15
C VAL A 52 -11.66 0.40 6.19
N VAL A 53 -11.99 -0.48 7.13
CA VAL A 53 -13.32 -1.08 7.28
C VAL A 53 -13.72 -0.99 8.74
N LEU A 54 -14.98 -0.63 8.99
CA LEU A 54 -15.62 -0.79 10.28
C LEU A 54 -16.41 -2.12 10.23
N GLU A 55 -15.94 -3.14 10.94
CA GLU A 55 -16.54 -4.48 11.02
C GLU A 55 -17.24 -4.63 12.38
N GLY A 56 -18.50 -4.22 12.47
CA GLY A 56 -19.22 -4.16 13.75
C GLY A 56 -18.55 -3.15 14.70
N ASP A 57 -18.12 -3.62 15.86
CA ASP A 57 -17.46 -2.81 16.89
C ASP A 57 -15.93 -2.74 16.72
N GLU A 58 -15.39 -3.28 15.61
CA GLU A 58 -13.96 -3.25 15.32
C GLU A 58 -13.64 -2.35 14.12
N LEU A 59 -12.58 -1.55 14.28
CA LEU A 59 -11.94 -0.87 13.19
C LEU A 59 -10.80 -1.72 12.64
N VAL A 60 -10.85 -2.04 11.35
CA VAL A 60 -9.85 -2.82 10.62
C VAL A 60 -9.15 -1.95 9.59
N VAL A 61 -7.87 -1.65 9.81
CA VAL A 61 -6.99 -0.97 8.87
C VAL A 61 -6.15 -2.01 8.15
N ARG A 62 -6.49 -2.32 6.91
CA ARG A 62 -5.73 -3.26 6.06
C ARG A 62 -4.71 -2.48 5.24
N ASN A 63 -3.42 -2.64 5.57
CA ASN A 63 -2.33 -2.20 4.70
C ASN A 63 -1.80 -3.40 3.89
N VAL A 64 -0.92 -3.10 2.93
CA VAL A 64 -0.39 -4.10 1.98
C VAL A 64 0.26 -5.29 2.68
N PHE A 65 1.06 -5.04 3.73
CA PHE A 65 1.81 -6.09 4.42
C PHE A 65 1.33 -6.36 5.84
N VAL A 66 0.63 -5.39 6.45
CA VAL A 66 0.22 -5.45 7.85
C VAL A 66 -1.20 -4.93 7.96
N SER A 67 -2.05 -5.70 8.63
CA SER A 67 -3.37 -5.25 9.05
C SER A 67 -3.34 -4.91 10.54
N HIS A 68 -4.03 -3.84 10.91
CA HIS A 68 -4.24 -3.44 12.29
C HIS A 68 -5.73 -3.58 12.60
N ARG A 69 -6.05 -4.16 13.75
CA ARG A 69 -7.41 -4.22 14.28
C ARG A 69 -7.42 -3.58 15.66
N CYS A 70 -8.40 -2.75 15.94
CA CYS A 70 -8.67 -2.24 17.27
C CYS A 70 -10.17 -2.05 17.45
N ALA A 71 -10.64 -1.97 18.69
CA ALA A 71 -12.02 -1.60 18.96
C ALA A 71 -12.32 -0.20 18.38
N ALA A 72 -13.51 -0.03 17.82
CA ALA A 72 -13.97 1.23 17.27
C ALA A 72 -13.99 2.33 18.34
N GLY A 73 -14.41 1.99 19.57
CA GLY A 73 -14.38 2.90 20.72
C GLY A 73 -12.97 3.23 21.24
N ALA A 74 -11.93 2.56 20.74
CA ALA A 74 -10.55 2.96 21.03
C ALA A 74 -10.08 4.13 20.16
N VAL A 75 -10.86 4.52 19.14
CA VAL A 75 -10.54 5.63 18.25
C VAL A 75 -10.97 6.94 18.90
N ARG A 76 -10.01 7.83 19.14
CA ARG A 76 -10.25 9.19 19.63
C ARG A 76 -10.61 10.15 18.51
N ALA A 77 -9.85 10.10 17.42
CA ALA A 77 -10.04 11.02 16.31
C ALA A 77 -9.54 10.43 15.00
N VAL A 78 -10.06 10.95 13.90
CA VAL A 78 -9.62 10.62 12.54
C VAL A 78 -9.19 11.91 11.86
N ARG A 79 -7.92 11.98 11.46
CA ARG A 79 -7.29 13.15 10.86
C ARG A 79 -6.94 12.88 9.40
N SER A 80 -7.22 13.87 8.56
CA SER A 80 -6.86 13.89 7.13
C SER A 80 -6.31 15.22 6.63
N GLN A 81 -6.62 16.32 7.32
CA GLN A 81 -6.38 17.67 6.82
C GLN A 81 -4.87 17.95 6.66
N GLY A 82 -4.45 18.17 5.41
CA GLY A 82 -3.07 18.51 5.07
C GLY A 82 -2.10 17.34 5.03
N GLU A 83 -2.56 16.12 5.34
CA GLU A 83 -1.72 14.92 5.26
C GLU A 83 -1.98 14.13 3.98
N ALA A 84 -0.91 13.53 3.43
CA ALA A 84 -1.02 12.63 2.28
C ALA A 84 -1.70 11.28 2.63
N ARG A 85 -2.10 11.09 3.89
CA ARG A 85 -2.57 9.83 4.47
C ARG A 85 -3.65 10.06 5.51
N LEU A 86 -4.48 9.05 5.74
CA LEU A 86 -5.43 9.01 6.84
C LEU A 86 -4.71 8.58 8.12
N VAL A 87 -4.84 9.37 9.20
CA VAL A 87 -4.28 9.06 10.51
C VAL A 87 -5.42 8.85 11.50
N ILE A 88 -5.37 7.72 12.21
CA ILE A 88 -6.34 7.36 13.22
C ILE A 88 -5.65 7.46 14.57
N GLU A 89 -6.13 8.37 15.39
CA GLU A 89 -5.61 8.65 16.71
C GLU A 89 -6.41 7.84 17.74
N LEU A 90 -5.71 7.10 18.59
CA LEU A 90 -6.30 6.26 19.62
C LEU A 90 -6.45 7.04 20.93
N VAL A 91 -7.32 6.57 21.82
CA VAL A 91 -7.58 7.22 23.13
C VAL A 91 -6.34 7.25 24.03
N ASP A 92 -5.40 6.33 23.84
CA ASP A 92 -4.12 6.30 24.54
C ASP A 92 -3.03 7.19 23.90
N GLY A 93 -3.39 7.96 22.86
CA GLY A 93 -2.51 8.87 22.16
C GLY A 93 -1.63 8.24 21.07
N ARG A 94 -1.68 6.92 20.86
CA ARG A 94 -0.99 6.28 19.72
C ARG A 94 -1.68 6.62 18.41
N GLU A 95 -0.93 6.57 17.32
CA GLU A 95 -1.42 6.83 15.96
C GLU A 95 -1.31 5.60 15.07
N LEU A 96 -2.39 5.28 14.37
CA LEU A 96 -2.43 4.29 13.30
C LEU A 96 -2.45 5.02 11.95
N LYS A 97 -1.39 4.80 11.17
CA LYS A 97 -1.24 5.36 9.82
C LYS A 97 -1.87 4.41 8.81
N CYS A 98 -2.89 4.89 8.10
CA CYS A 98 -3.57 4.12 7.07
C CYS A 98 -2.94 4.41 5.71
N TRP A 99 -2.31 3.39 5.11
CA TRP A 99 -1.67 3.49 3.79
C TRP A 99 -2.66 3.27 2.65
N ALA A 100 -3.87 2.81 3.01
CA ALA A 100 -4.97 2.50 2.12
C ALA A 100 -5.48 3.67 1.27
N ILE A 101 -5.30 4.89 1.74
CA ILE A 101 -5.90 6.06 1.11
C ILE A 101 -4.80 7.11 1.02
N GLN A 102 -4.27 7.26 -0.19
CA GLN A 102 -3.28 8.30 -0.49
C GLN A 102 -4.00 9.48 -1.13
N ALA A 103 -3.71 10.69 -0.66
CA ALA A 103 -4.08 11.88 -1.38
C ALA A 103 -3.25 11.93 -2.68
N THR A 104 -3.90 12.22 -3.80
CA THR A 104 -3.18 12.51 -5.05
C THR A 104 -2.46 13.84 -4.88
N ASN A 105 -1.15 13.89 -5.11
CA ASN A 105 -0.33 15.10 -4.95
C ASN A 105 -0.91 16.31 -5.68
N LEU A 106 -1.52 16.11 -6.85
CA LEU A 106 -2.20 17.17 -7.60
C LEU A 106 -3.33 17.83 -6.79
N MET A 107 -4.12 17.05 -6.05
CA MET A 107 -5.21 17.58 -5.24
C MET A 107 -4.70 18.33 -4.01
N LEU A 108 -3.59 17.86 -3.41
CA LEU A 108 -2.91 18.57 -2.32
C LEU A 108 -2.37 19.92 -2.80
N MET A 109 -1.74 19.95 -3.98
CA MET A 109 -1.23 21.19 -4.58
C MET A 109 -2.34 22.19 -4.91
N LEU A 110 -3.51 21.71 -5.33
CA LEU A 110 -4.67 22.56 -5.64
C LEU A 110 -5.48 22.97 -4.41
N GLY A 111 -5.09 22.56 -3.19
CA GLY A 111 -5.82 22.87 -1.95
C GLY A 111 -7.25 22.35 -1.93
N ARG A 112 -7.56 21.29 -2.70
CA ARG A 112 -8.92 20.75 -2.83
C ARG A 112 -9.12 19.55 -1.92
N ALA A 113 -10.37 19.36 -1.48
CA ALA A 113 -10.76 18.17 -0.71
C ALA A 113 -10.40 16.88 -1.48
N THR A 114 -9.74 15.97 -0.80
CA THR A 114 -9.23 14.73 -1.37
C THR A 114 -10.14 13.54 -1.03
N ARG A 115 -9.88 12.39 -1.64
CA ARG A 115 -10.54 11.13 -1.24
C ARG A 115 -10.26 10.77 0.22
N VAL A 116 -9.09 11.16 0.75
CA VAL A 116 -8.74 10.97 2.17
C VAL A 116 -9.69 11.74 3.06
N ASP A 117 -10.01 13.00 2.70
CA ASP A 117 -10.92 13.85 3.46
C ASP A 117 -12.35 13.33 3.45
N LYS A 118 -12.81 12.81 2.30
CA LYS A 118 -14.12 12.18 2.20
C LYS A 118 -14.21 10.95 3.12
N VAL A 119 -13.24 10.04 3.06
CA VAL A 119 -13.25 8.84 3.91
C VAL A 119 -13.08 9.19 5.38
N ALA A 120 -12.27 10.20 5.72
CA ALA A 120 -12.16 10.69 7.09
C ALA A 120 -13.50 11.26 7.60
N GLY A 121 -14.28 11.92 6.72
CA GLY A 121 -15.64 12.37 7.04
C GLY A 121 -16.57 11.19 7.31
N GLU A 122 -16.65 10.24 6.39
CA GLU A 122 -17.47 9.02 6.52
C GLU A 122 -17.12 8.23 7.79
N LEU A 123 -15.84 8.07 8.08
CA LEU A 123 -15.38 7.34 9.27
C LEU A 123 -15.70 8.10 10.57
N ARG A 124 -15.59 9.43 10.59
CA ARG A 124 -16.00 10.25 11.74
C ARG A 124 -17.50 10.12 12.01
N THR A 125 -18.32 10.14 10.96
CA THR A 125 -19.77 9.94 11.10
C THR A 125 -20.09 8.54 11.62
N ALA A 126 -19.44 7.50 11.09
CA ALA A 126 -19.68 6.13 11.52
C ALA A 126 -19.23 5.85 12.98
N LEU A 127 -18.20 6.56 13.45
CA LEU A 127 -17.69 6.43 14.82
C LEU A 127 -18.41 7.32 15.85
N ALA A 128 -19.27 8.25 15.41
CA ALA A 128 -19.91 9.23 16.30
C ALA A 128 -20.78 8.59 17.39
N ASP A 129 -21.41 7.46 17.08
CA ASP A 129 -22.31 6.74 17.98
C ASP A 129 -21.61 5.63 18.77
N VAL A 130 -20.31 5.44 18.55
CA VAL A 130 -19.54 4.38 19.22
C VAL A 130 -19.07 4.87 20.58
N SER A 131 -19.44 4.13 21.63
CA SER A 131 -19.00 4.46 22.99
C SER A 131 -17.49 4.23 23.14
N PRO A 132 -16.77 5.13 23.83
CA PRO A 132 -15.35 4.94 24.14
C PRO A 132 -15.13 3.63 24.91
N VAL A 133 -14.02 2.94 24.63
CA VAL A 133 -13.66 1.74 25.39
C VAL A 133 -13.03 2.15 26.72
N ASP A 134 -13.62 1.68 27.82
CA ASP A 134 -13.03 1.76 29.15
C ASP A 134 -12.01 0.63 29.32
N GLY A 135 -10.72 0.97 29.25
CA GLY A 135 -9.64 0.00 29.51
C GLY A 135 -8.42 0.15 28.60
N PRO A 136 -7.48 -0.81 28.66
CA PRO A 136 -6.28 -0.77 27.86
C PRO A 136 -6.61 -0.95 26.37
N VAL A 137 -6.10 -0.03 25.55
CA VAL A 137 -6.26 -0.11 24.09
C VAL A 137 -5.39 -1.23 23.54
N VAL A 138 -6.04 -2.26 23.01
CA VAL A 138 -5.37 -3.36 22.30
C VAL A 138 -5.43 -3.10 20.80
N VAL A 139 -4.26 -3.10 20.17
CA VAL A 139 -4.13 -3.06 18.71
C VAL A 139 -3.53 -4.38 18.27
N ALA A 140 -4.37 -5.26 17.73
CA ALA A 140 -3.89 -6.49 17.13
C ALA A 140 -3.20 -6.17 15.81
N ARG A 141 -2.00 -6.71 15.63
CA ARG A 141 -1.22 -6.59 14.40
C ARG A 141 -1.17 -7.95 13.73
N GLU A 142 -1.80 -8.05 12.59
CA GLU A 142 -1.80 -9.26 11.78
C GLU A 142 -0.95 -9.03 10.55
N TRP A 143 -0.02 -9.95 10.28
CA TRP A 143 0.65 -9.95 8.99
C TRP A 143 -0.39 -10.34 7.94
N THR A 144 -0.60 -9.46 6.95
CA THR A 144 -1.61 -9.72 5.91
C THR A 144 -1.21 -10.85 4.95
N GLY A 145 -0.02 -11.43 5.16
CA GLY A 145 0.62 -12.35 4.24
C GLY A 145 1.35 -11.60 3.13
N ALA A 146 2.55 -12.07 2.79
CA ALA A 146 3.03 -11.97 1.43
C ALA A 146 2.17 -12.96 0.65
N SER A 147 1.25 -12.46 -0.18
CA SER A 147 0.53 -13.35 -1.11
C SER A 147 1.57 -14.23 -1.84
N TRP A 148 1.25 -15.47 -2.17
CA TRP A 148 2.20 -16.35 -2.88
C TRP A 148 2.81 -15.68 -4.12
N HIS A 149 2.07 -14.77 -4.76
CA HIS A 149 2.52 -13.90 -5.83
C HIS A 149 3.71 -12.98 -5.45
N ALA A 150 3.72 -12.44 -4.23
CA ALA A 150 4.83 -11.62 -3.69
C ALA A 150 6.09 -12.48 -3.48
N VAL A 151 5.93 -13.71 -3.01
CA VAL A 151 7.04 -14.67 -2.86
C VAL A 151 7.59 -15.05 -4.23
N ALA A 152 6.71 -15.35 -5.20
CA ALA A 152 7.09 -15.63 -6.58
C ALA A 152 7.83 -14.46 -7.23
N LEU A 153 7.44 -13.21 -6.93
CA LEU A 153 8.12 -12.01 -7.42
C LEU A 153 9.50 -11.79 -6.80
N ILE A 154 9.65 -12.00 -5.49
CA ILE A 154 10.97 -11.95 -4.83
C ILE A 154 11.89 -13.01 -5.43
N ALA A 155 11.38 -14.22 -5.68
CA ALA A 155 12.13 -15.30 -6.33
C ALA A 155 12.52 -14.94 -7.77
N LEU A 156 11.58 -14.40 -8.57
CA LEU A 156 11.85 -13.95 -9.93
C LEU A 156 12.89 -12.81 -9.96
N TYR A 157 12.83 -11.88 -9.01
CA TYR A 157 13.81 -10.80 -8.86
C TYR A 157 15.18 -11.33 -8.48
N GLY A 158 15.24 -12.20 -7.47
CA GLY A 158 16.47 -12.84 -7.04
C GLY A 158 17.12 -13.56 -8.23
N TRP A 159 16.33 -14.31 -9.00
CA TRP A 159 16.80 -14.97 -10.21
C TRP A 159 17.29 -14.00 -11.30
N ALA A 160 16.53 -12.93 -11.59
CA ALA A 160 16.91 -11.94 -12.60
C ALA A 160 18.18 -11.16 -12.21
N ILE A 161 18.35 -10.82 -10.94
CA ILE A 161 19.57 -10.18 -10.41
C ILE A 161 20.77 -11.13 -10.52
N VAL A 162 20.61 -12.37 -10.06
CA VAL A 162 21.63 -13.43 -10.18
C VAL A 162 22.07 -13.59 -11.64
N ARG A 163 21.13 -13.64 -12.58
CA ARG A 163 21.41 -13.69 -14.02
C ARG A 163 22.13 -12.46 -14.56
N ALA A 164 21.64 -11.25 -14.25
CA ALA A 164 22.20 -10.00 -14.78
C ALA A 164 23.61 -9.70 -14.24
N PHE A 165 23.95 -10.18 -13.04
CA PHE A 165 25.25 -9.93 -12.41
C PHE A 165 26.19 -11.15 -12.41
N GLY A 166 25.77 -12.28 -12.99
CA GLY A 166 26.57 -13.51 -13.10
C GLY A 166 26.97 -14.12 -11.74
N ILE A 167 26.13 -13.97 -10.72
CA ILE A 167 26.33 -14.52 -9.37
C ILE A 167 25.71 -15.91 -9.27
#